data_AF-A0A7X7KUW6-F1
#
_entry.id   AF-A0A7X7KUW6-F1
#
_cell.length_a   1.000
_cell.length_b   1.000
_cell.length_c   1.000
_cell.angle_alpha   90.00
_cell.angle_beta   90.00
_cell.angle_gamma   90.00
#
_symmetry.space_group_name_H-M   'P 1'
#
loop_
_entity.id
_entity.type
_entity.pdbx_description
1 polymer ?
#
loop_
_entity_poly.entity_id
_entity_poly.type
_entity_poly.pdbx_seq_one_letter_code
_entity_poly.pdbx_strand_id
1 'polypeptide(L)'
;MNQASPKELRAFSLLWEALIGFFVLFLLGRRVAPLEFLVGSRLIPAVFIGVSVILLLWDFLRVHSLFRGRHIVILSMFLAAAGFSTLLNTRYGWLNSTSLLVYYVIQIFLFHSHISSRPSHENRAFLMRLNGLFIAVQTIFAVIAIISFLYRLEFAYTTPALGKVIEQGYQSQYGRVWGIYYEANFLGMSSVAAIMLSA
;
A
#
# COMPACT_ATOMS: atom_id res chain seq x y z
N MET A 1 5.42 22.38 -25.53
CA MET A 1 4.83 21.73 -24.34
C MET A 1 3.74 20.78 -24.82
N ASN A 2 4.00 19.47 -24.84
CA ASN A 2 3.00 18.49 -25.29
C ASN A 2 2.05 18.15 -24.15
N GLN A 3 0.92 18.88 -24.07
CA GLN A 3 -0.19 18.52 -23.20
C GLN A 3 -0.83 17.23 -23.73
N ALA A 4 -0.96 16.21 -22.88
CA ALA A 4 -1.64 14.96 -23.22
C ALA A 4 -3.09 15.24 -23.64
N SER A 5 -3.60 14.49 -24.61
CA SER A 5 -4.96 14.65 -25.11
C SER A 5 -6.00 14.24 -24.04
N PRO A 6 -7.23 14.76 -24.09
CA PRO A 6 -8.30 14.39 -23.14
C PRO A 6 -8.60 12.88 -23.12
N LYS A 7 -8.46 12.20 -24.25
CA LYS A 7 -8.65 10.74 -24.36
C LYS A 7 -7.53 9.97 -23.65
N GLU A 8 -6.29 10.42 -23.79
CA GLU A 8 -5.14 9.87 -23.07
C GLU A 8 -5.34 10.07 -21.56
N LEU A 9 -5.65 11.27 -21.11
CA LEU A 9 -5.90 11.55 -19.68
C LEU A 9 -6.97 10.64 -19.09
N ARG A 10 -8.08 10.39 -19.81
CA ARG A 10 -9.14 9.47 -19.35
C ARG A 10 -8.70 8.01 -19.29
N ALA A 11 -7.98 7.53 -20.30
CA ALA A 11 -7.43 6.17 -20.30
C ALA A 11 -6.42 5.95 -19.16
N PHE A 12 -5.54 6.93 -18.94
CA PHE A 12 -4.58 6.94 -17.84
C PHE A 12 -5.28 6.92 -16.48
N SER A 13 -6.33 7.72 -16.32
CA SER A 13 -7.13 7.80 -15.11
C SER A 13 -7.77 6.46 -14.73
N LEU A 14 -8.32 5.72 -15.70
CA LEU A 14 -8.88 4.38 -15.49
C LEU A 14 -7.80 3.34 -15.14
N LEU A 15 -6.65 3.41 -15.82
CA LEU A 15 -5.51 2.54 -15.53
C LEU A 15 -5.00 2.76 -14.10
N TRP A 16 -4.97 4.02 -13.64
CA TRP A 16 -4.62 4.38 -12.27
C TRP A 16 -5.55 3.77 -11.23
N GLU A 17 -6.86 3.92 -11.42
CA GLU A 17 -7.86 3.37 -10.52
C GLU A 17 -7.78 1.84 -10.46
N ALA A 18 -7.58 1.19 -11.61
CA ALA A 18 -7.40 -0.25 -11.67
C ALA A 18 -6.14 -0.72 -10.90
N LEU A 19 -5.03 0.01 -11.00
CA LEU A 19 -3.80 -0.30 -10.26
C LEU A 19 -3.93 -0.04 -8.77
N ILE A 20 -4.53 1.08 -8.38
CA ILE A 20 -4.81 1.38 -6.98
C ILE A 20 -5.70 0.29 -6.39
N GLY A 21 -6.79 -0.06 -7.07
CA GLY A 21 -7.68 -1.15 -6.69
C GLY A 21 -6.95 -2.49 -6.59
N PHE A 22 -6.11 -2.81 -7.58
CA PHE A 22 -5.27 -4.01 -7.55
C PHE A 22 -4.35 -4.01 -6.33
N PHE A 23 -3.58 -2.96 -6.04
CA PHE A 23 -2.66 -2.97 -4.91
C PHE A 23 -3.38 -3.08 -3.57
N VAL A 24 -4.53 -2.41 -3.41
CA VAL A 24 -5.36 -2.53 -2.20
C VAL A 24 -5.84 -3.98 -2.04
N LEU A 25 -6.45 -4.56 -3.08
CA LEU A 25 -6.97 -5.92 -3.04
C LEU A 25 -5.86 -6.98 -2.92
N PHE A 26 -4.73 -6.78 -3.60
CA PHE A 26 -3.57 -7.66 -3.56
C PHE A 26 -2.90 -7.66 -2.18
N LEU A 27 -2.75 -6.47 -1.56
CA LEU A 27 -2.22 -6.37 -0.20
C LEU A 27 -3.17 -6.97 0.83
N LEU A 28 -4.48 -6.78 0.69
CA LEU A 28 -5.48 -7.44 1.52
C LEU A 28 -5.46 -8.97 1.30
N GLY A 29 -5.40 -9.42 0.05
CA GLY A 29 -5.38 -10.82 -0.35
C GLY A 29 -4.15 -11.58 0.14
N ARG A 30 -2.95 -10.97 0.14
CA ARG A 30 -1.76 -11.59 0.75
C ARG A 30 -1.85 -11.74 2.27
N ARG A 31 -2.77 -11.03 2.94
CA ARG A 31 -2.87 -11.01 4.41
C ARG A 31 -3.98 -11.90 4.94
N VAL A 32 -4.91 -12.28 4.09
CA VAL A 32 -6.00 -13.20 4.41
C VAL A 32 -5.57 -14.58 3.92
N ALA A 33 -5.23 -15.48 4.85
CA ALA A 33 -4.71 -16.82 4.61
C ALA A 33 -5.42 -17.60 3.47
N PRO A 34 -6.77 -17.64 3.40
CA PRO A 34 -7.45 -18.35 2.32
C PRO A 34 -7.35 -17.65 0.95
N LEU A 35 -6.82 -16.44 0.83
CA LEU A 35 -6.67 -15.75 -0.47
C LEU A 35 -5.25 -15.87 -1.04
N GLU A 36 -4.29 -16.43 -0.30
CA GLU A 36 -2.90 -16.53 -0.76
C GLU A 36 -2.75 -17.42 -2.02
N PHE A 37 -3.63 -18.42 -2.19
CA PHE A 37 -3.62 -19.26 -3.39
C PHE A 37 -3.89 -18.47 -4.69
N LEU A 38 -4.64 -17.36 -4.61
CA LEU A 38 -4.88 -16.44 -5.72
C LEU A 38 -3.67 -15.53 -5.99
N VAL A 39 -2.76 -15.42 -5.02
CA VAL A 39 -1.70 -14.41 -4.96
C VAL A 39 -0.29 -15.03 -4.94
N GLY A 40 -0.18 -16.35 -5.04
CA GLY A 40 1.08 -17.10 -4.92
C GLY A 40 2.08 -16.86 -6.06
N SER A 41 1.62 -16.39 -7.21
CA SER A 41 2.50 -16.09 -8.35
C SER A 41 3.30 -14.81 -8.11
N ARG A 42 4.63 -14.90 -8.17
CA ARG A 42 5.54 -13.74 -8.14
C ARG A 42 5.49 -12.91 -9.42
N LEU A 43 5.00 -13.49 -10.52
CA LEU A 43 4.93 -12.84 -11.82
C LEU A 43 3.86 -11.73 -11.85
N ILE A 44 2.67 -12.03 -11.33
CA ILE A 44 1.53 -11.10 -11.32
C ILE A 44 1.95 -9.76 -10.66
N PRO A 45 2.41 -9.72 -9.41
CA PRO A 45 2.75 -8.45 -8.79
C PRO A 45 3.99 -7.77 -9.38
N ALA A 46 4.89 -8.52 -10.03
CA ALA A 46 6.01 -7.94 -10.77
C ALA A 46 5.53 -7.17 -12.01
N VAL A 47 4.57 -7.73 -12.76
CA VAL A 47 3.95 -7.05 -13.91
C VAL A 47 3.25 -5.77 -13.47
N PHE A 48 2.44 -5.84 -12.41
CA PHE A 48 1.73 -4.67 -11.89
C PHE A 48 2.69 -3.58 -11.36
N ILE A 49 3.81 -3.96 -10.73
CA ILE A 49 4.90 -3.01 -10.41
C ILE A 49 5.42 -2.36 -11.69
N GLY A 50 5.76 -3.16 -12.71
CA GLY A 50 6.32 -2.64 -13.96
C GLY A 50 5.39 -1.62 -14.63
N VAL A 51 4.10 -1.94 -14.75
CA VAL A 51 3.09 -1.01 -15.29
C VAL A 51 2.99 0.26 -14.45
N SER A 52 3.05 0.14 -13.13
CA SER A 52 3.00 1.28 -12.21
C SER A 52 4.20 2.21 -12.36
N VAL A 53 5.41 1.66 -12.50
CA VAL A 53 6.62 2.43 -12.75
C VAL A 53 6.53 3.17 -14.08
N ILE A 54 6.04 2.52 -15.14
CA ILE A 54 5.83 3.15 -16.45
C ILE A 54 4.85 4.33 -16.33
N LEU A 55 3.77 4.16 -15.59
CA LEU A 55 2.79 5.21 -15.32
C LEU A 55 3.39 6.40 -14.57
N LEU A 56 4.15 6.13 -13.51
CA LEU A 56 4.80 7.17 -12.72
C LEU A 56 5.85 7.90 -13.58
N LEU A 57 6.61 7.20 -14.41
CA LEU A 57 7.55 7.82 -15.36
C LEU A 57 6.81 8.69 -16.39
N TRP A 58 5.67 8.22 -16.90
CA TRP A 58 4.85 9.02 -17.79
C TRP A 58 4.33 10.28 -17.11
N ASP A 59 3.82 10.16 -15.88
CA ASP A 59 3.37 11.30 -15.09
C ASP A 59 4.50 12.31 -14.91
N PHE A 60 5.68 11.85 -14.50
CA PHE A 60 6.86 12.68 -14.33
C PHE A 60 7.22 13.45 -15.61
N LEU A 61 7.18 12.79 -16.76
CA LEU A 61 7.61 13.36 -18.05
C LEU A 61 6.54 14.21 -18.75
N ARG A 62 5.24 14.00 -18.50
CA ARG A 62 4.15 14.61 -19.28
C ARG A 62 3.21 15.47 -18.46
N VAL A 63 2.80 15.01 -17.28
CA VAL A 63 1.76 15.63 -16.46
C VAL A 63 2.37 16.47 -15.33
N HIS A 64 3.53 16.05 -14.84
CA HIS A 64 4.32 16.67 -13.77
C HIS A 64 3.53 16.80 -12.46
N SER A 65 2.60 15.86 -12.19
CA SER A 65 1.77 15.87 -10.98
C SER A 65 2.47 15.25 -9.77
N LEU A 66 3.43 14.35 -10.02
CA LEU A 66 4.20 13.60 -9.03
C LEU A 66 4.85 14.41 -7.91
N PHE A 67 5.31 15.63 -8.22
CA PHE A 67 5.96 16.53 -7.27
C PHE A 67 5.15 17.81 -7.02
N ARG A 68 3.91 17.86 -7.51
CA ARG A 68 3.01 19.00 -7.36
C ARG A 68 1.84 18.59 -6.49
N GLY A 69 1.77 19.12 -5.28
CA GLY A 69 0.61 18.90 -4.42
C GLY A 69 0.88 19.24 -2.97
N ARG A 70 -0.19 19.49 -2.21
CA ARG A 70 -0.13 19.86 -0.79
C ARG A 70 0.53 18.80 0.11
N HIS A 71 0.56 17.55 -0.36
CA HIS A 71 0.98 16.39 0.44
C HIS A 71 2.43 15.93 0.22
N ILE A 72 3.22 16.63 -0.60
CA ILE A 72 4.59 16.20 -0.94
C ILE A 72 5.52 16.15 0.28
N VAL A 73 5.30 17.05 1.26
CA VAL A 73 6.07 17.07 2.52
C VAL A 73 5.75 15.82 3.35
N ILE A 74 4.47 15.44 3.44
CA ILE A 74 4.04 14.24 4.18
C ILE A 74 4.59 12.98 3.51
N LEU A 75 4.56 12.93 2.18
CA LEU A 75 5.15 11.85 1.40
C LEU A 75 6.66 11.72 1.69
N SER A 76 7.39 12.83 1.72
CA SER A 76 8.83 12.86 1.99
C SER A 76 9.14 12.38 3.41
N MET A 77 8.37 12.81 4.41
CA MET A 77 8.51 12.34 5.79
C MET A 77 8.23 10.84 5.92
N PHE A 78 7.22 10.33 5.21
CA PHE A 78 6.92 8.90 5.18
C PHE A 78 8.06 8.09 4.58
N LEU A 79 8.62 8.52 3.45
CA LEU A 79 9.75 7.86 2.80
C LEU A 79 10.98 7.82 3.72
N ALA A 80 11.29 8.93 4.39
CA ALA A 80 12.39 8.99 5.35
C ALA A 80 12.16 8.03 6.55
N ALA A 81 10.97 8.04 7.14
CA ALA A 81 10.62 7.17 8.25
C ALA A 81 10.65 5.69 7.86
N ALA A 82 10.13 5.34 6.67
CA ALA A 82 10.09 3.97 6.19
C ALA A 82 11.48 3.43 5.80
N GLY A 83 12.34 4.29 5.24
CA GLY A 83 13.75 3.99 5.02
C GLY A 83 14.49 3.72 6.33
N PHE A 84 14.33 4.59 7.32
CA PHE A 84 14.93 4.42 8.65
C PHE A 84 14.42 3.17 9.37
N SER A 85 13.11 2.93 9.30
CA SER A 85 12.47 1.71 9.82
C SER A 85 13.07 0.45 9.19
N THR A 86 13.30 0.44 7.87
CA THR A 86 13.92 -0.70 7.18
C THR A 86 15.37 -0.91 7.61
N LEU A 87 16.13 0.18 7.81
CA LEU A 87 17.51 0.14 8.31
C LEU A 87 17.62 -0.44 9.73
N LEU A 88 16.71 -0.06 10.63
CA LEU A 88 16.71 -0.55 12.02
C LEU A 88 16.20 -1.99 12.15
N ASN A 89 15.37 -2.45 11.22
CA ASN A 89 14.67 -3.73 11.29
C ASN A 89 15.34 -4.83 10.45
N THR A 90 16.65 -4.75 10.23
CA THR A 90 17.45 -5.72 9.45
C THR A 90 17.30 -7.16 9.95
N ARG A 91 17.12 -7.35 11.26
CA ARG A 91 16.89 -8.64 11.93
C ARG A 91 15.67 -9.42 11.42
N TYR A 92 14.77 -8.78 10.68
CA TYR A 92 13.55 -9.38 10.13
C TYR A 92 13.65 -9.74 8.64
N GLY A 93 14.87 -9.65 8.07
CA GLY A 93 15.15 -10.01 6.68
C GLY A 93 15.09 -8.80 5.75
N TRP A 94 16.26 -8.22 5.49
CA TRP A 94 16.45 -7.04 4.64
C TRP A 94 15.74 -7.10 3.29
N LEU A 95 15.86 -8.23 2.57
CA LEU A 95 15.28 -8.39 1.24
C LEU A 95 13.74 -8.32 1.25
N ASN A 96 13.10 -8.92 2.25
CA ASN A 96 11.64 -8.90 2.37
C ASN A 96 11.15 -7.49 2.74
N SER A 97 11.80 -6.84 3.72
CA SER A 97 11.46 -5.47 4.13
C SER A 97 11.65 -4.47 3.01
N THR A 98 12.77 -4.55 2.27
CA THR A 98 13.04 -3.66 1.13
C THR A 98 12.05 -3.88 -0.01
N SER A 99 11.74 -5.14 -0.33
CA SER A 99 10.76 -5.46 -1.37
C SER A 99 9.38 -4.90 -1.02
N LEU A 100 8.93 -5.07 0.23
CA LEU A 100 7.67 -4.52 0.72
C LEU A 100 7.66 -2.99 0.72
N LEU A 101 8.76 -2.35 1.10
CA LEU A 101 8.91 -0.91 1.03
C LEU A 101 8.69 -0.40 -0.39
N VAL A 102 9.31 -1.02 -1.40
CA VAL A 102 9.13 -0.65 -2.81
C VAL A 102 7.64 -0.70 -3.22
N TYR A 103 6.90 -1.73 -2.78
CA TYR A 103 5.45 -1.79 -3.02
C TYR A 103 4.72 -0.59 -2.42
N TYR A 104 5.02 -0.23 -1.17
CA TYR A 104 4.35 0.89 -0.48
C TYR A 104 4.68 2.23 -1.11
N VAL A 105 5.95 2.42 -1.50
CA VAL A 105 6.41 3.61 -2.20
C VAL A 105 5.65 3.80 -3.51
N ILE A 106 5.61 2.77 -4.36
CA ILE A 106 4.89 2.83 -5.64
C ILE A 106 3.41 3.13 -5.40
N GLN A 107 2.78 2.44 -4.46
CA GLN A 107 1.36 2.62 -4.18
C GLN A 107 1.06 4.06 -3.73
N ILE A 108 1.87 4.63 -2.86
CA ILE A 108 1.61 5.98 -2.33
C ILE A 108 1.89 7.08 -3.36
N PHE A 109 2.87 6.88 -4.24
CA PHE A 109 3.11 7.77 -5.38
C PHE A 109 1.96 7.69 -6.39
N LEU A 110 1.41 6.50 -6.66
CA LEU A 110 0.23 6.36 -7.51
C LEU A 110 -0.96 7.12 -6.91
N PHE A 111 -1.23 6.97 -5.61
CA PHE A 111 -2.29 7.73 -4.93
C PHE A 111 -2.06 9.25 -5.03
N HIS A 112 -0.84 9.70 -4.72
CA HIS A 112 -0.49 11.11 -4.72
C HIS A 112 -0.66 11.76 -6.10
N SER A 113 -0.14 11.13 -7.14
CA SER A 113 -0.24 11.61 -8.51
C SER A 113 -1.68 11.58 -9.03
N HIS A 114 -2.46 10.56 -8.67
CA HIS A 114 -3.87 10.48 -9.04
C HIS A 114 -4.72 11.59 -8.40
N ILE A 115 -4.49 11.89 -7.12
CA ILE A 115 -5.18 12.98 -6.42
C ILE A 115 -4.80 14.33 -7.03
N SER A 116 -3.52 14.52 -7.36
CA SER A 116 -2.98 15.80 -7.83
C SER A 116 -3.30 16.13 -9.29
N SER A 117 -3.71 15.14 -10.09
CA SER A 117 -4.02 15.31 -11.52
C SER A 117 -5.49 15.57 -11.84
N ARG A 118 -6.40 15.51 -10.85
CA ARG A 118 -7.85 15.63 -11.06
C ARG A 118 -8.45 16.91 -10.46
N PRO A 119 -9.52 17.47 -11.05
CA PRO A 119 -10.28 18.58 -10.47
C PRO A 119 -10.92 18.20 -9.12
N SER A 120 -10.86 19.10 -8.14
CA SER A 120 -11.27 18.85 -6.74
C SER A 120 -12.73 18.40 -6.56
N HIS A 121 -13.62 18.77 -7.48
CA HIS A 121 -15.07 18.54 -7.37
C HIS A 121 -15.50 17.10 -7.72
N GLU A 122 -14.95 16.49 -8.78
CA GLU A 122 -15.32 15.13 -9.21
C GLU A 122 -14.69 14.06 -8.33
N ASN A 123 -13.53 14.39 -7.74
CA ASN A 123 -12.73 13.45 -6.98
C ASN A 123 -13.24 13.24 -5.55
N ARG A 124 -13.85 14.25 -4.95
CA ARG A 124 -14.14 14.27 -3.51
C ARG A 124 -15.06 13.12 -3.06
N ALA A 125 -16.14 12.86 -3.79
CA ALA A 125 -17.10 11.82 -3.40
C ALA A 125 -16.57 10.39 -3.58
N PHE A 126 -15.66 10.17 -4.53
CA PHE A 126 -14.99 8.89 -4.72
C PHE A 126 -13.91 8.68 -3.65
N LEU A 127 -13.07 9.70 -3.43
CA LEU A 127 -12.01 9.68 -2.41
C LEU A 127 -12.58 9.50 -1.00
N MET A 128 -13.71 10.17 -0.67
CA MET A 128 -14.37 9.99 0.63
C MET A 128 -14.92 8.56 0.82
N ARG A 129 -15.48 7.93 -0.22
CA ARG A 129 -15.96 6.54 -0.15
C ARG A 129 -14.80 5.55 0.01
N LEU A 130 -13.73 5.74 -0.76
CA LEU A 130 -12.51 4.94 -0.64
C LEU A 130 -11.87 5.10 0.75
N ASN A 131 -11.80 6.33 1.26
CA ASN A 131 -11.26 6.62 2.59
C ASN A 131 -12.11 5.98 3.69
N GLY A 132 -13.44 6.09 3.60
CA GLY A 132 -14.36 5.48 4.55
C GLY A 132 -14.21 3.96 4.61
N LEU A 133 -14.15 3.30 3.44
CA LEU A 133 -13.87 1.86 3.35
C LEU A 133 -12.52 1.50 3.94
N PHE A 134 -11.48 2.28 3.61
CA PHE A 134 -10.13 2.05 4.09
C PHE A 134 -10.03 2.19 5.62
N ILE A 135 -10.56 3.27 6.18
CA ILE A 135 -10.62 3.49 7.63
C ILE A 135 -11.40 2.38 8.33
N ALA A 136 -12.56 1.96 7.79
CA ALA A 136 -13.35 0.88 8.38
C ALA A 136 -12.56 -0.43 8.45
N VAL A 137 -11.91 -0.82 7.34
CA VAL A 137 -11.08 -2.03 7.26
C VAL A 137 -9.89 -1.94 8.22
N GLN A 138 -9.19 -0.81 8.27
CA GLN A 138 -8.08 -0.59 9.22
C GLN A 138 -8.53 -0.64 10.67
N THR A 139 -9.70 -0.09 10.98
CA THR A 139 -10.26 -0.09 12.34
C THR A 139 -10.55 -1.52 12.79
N ILE A 140 -11.17 -2.34 11.93
CA ILE A 140 -11.41 -3.77 12.22
C ILE A 140 -10.09 -4.48 12.51
N PHE A 141 -9.10 -4.27 11.65
CA PHE A 141 -7.78 -4.85 11.84
C PHE A 141 -7.11 -4.38 13.14
N ALA A 142 -7.30 -3.11 13.54
CA ALA A 142 -6.72 -2.51 14.75
C ALA A 142 -7.26 -3.17 16.00
N VAL A 143 -8.57 -3.35 16.03
CA VAL A 143 -9.27 -4.06 17.09
C VAL A 143 -8.77 -5.50 17.19
N ILE A 144 -8.66 -6.23 16.08
CA ILE A 144 -8.17 -7.62 16.09
C ILE A 144 -6.75 -7.70 16.65
N ALA A 145 -5.87 -6.75 16.32
CA ALA A 145 -4.51 -6.76 16.82
C ALA A 145 -4.39 -6.39 18.29
N ILE A 146 -5.18 -5.43 18.77
CA ILE A 146 -5.25 -5.11 20.20
C ILE A 146 -5.71 -6.34 20.99
N ILE A 147 -6.75 -7.03 20.52
CA ILE A 147 -7.23 -8.28 21.11
C ILE A 147 -6.11 -9.33 21.09
N SER A 148 -5.45 -9.52 19.94
CA SER A 148 -4.35 -10.49 19.80
C SER A 148 -3.19 -10.20 20.76
N PHE A 149 -2.85 -8.92 20.97
CA PHE A 149 -1.81 -8.49 21.91
C PHE A 149 -2.22 -8.76 23.36
N LEU A 150 -3.41 -8.33 23.77
CA LEU A 150 -3.90 -8.45 25.15
C LEU A 150 -4.02 -9.91 25.60
N TYR A 151 -4.52 -10.77 24.71
CA TYR A 151 -4.75 -12.19 25.00
C TYR A 151 -3.59 -13.10 24.56
N ARG A 152 -2.49 -12.52 24.06
CA ARG A 152 -1.32 -13.27 23.52
C ARG A 152 -1.74 -14.38 22.55
N LEU A 153 -2.69 -14.08 21.66
CA LEU A 153 -3.17 -15.05 20.68
C LEU A 153 -2.11 -15.23 19.60
N GLU A 154 -1.49 -16.39 19.56
CA GLU A 154 -0.48 -16.76 18.55
C GLU A 154 -1.06 -17.85 17.65
N PHE A 155 -0.92 -17.71 16.33
CA PHE A 155 -1.34 -18.75 15.39
C PHE A 155 -0.41 -18.78 14.18
N ALA A 156 -0.13 -19.99 13.69
CA ALA A 156 0.69 -20.21 12.53
C ALA A 156 -0.04 -21.13 11.56
N TYR A 157 0.07 -20.86 10.26
CA TYR A 157 -0.41 -21.77 9.23
C TYR A 157 0.65 -21.97 8.17
N THR A 158 0.66 -23.17 7.60
CA THR A 158 1.58 -23.54 6.52
C THR A 158 0.88 -23.29 5.18
N THR A 159 1.53 -22.53 4.31
CA THR A 159 0.97 -22.21 3.00
C THR A 159 1.05 -23.42 2.08
N PRO A 160 -0.07 -23.86 1.46
CA PRO A 160 -0.07 -25.08 0.65
C PRO A 160 0.87 -25.02 -0.56
N ALA A 161 1.06 -23.83 -1.14
CA ALA A 161 1.81 -23.64 -2.38
C ALA A 161 3.34 -23.51 -2.20
N LEU A 162 3.80 -23.08 -1.02
CA LEU A 162 5.22 -22.75 -0.79
C LEU A 162 5.81 -23.40 0.46
N GLY A 163 5.01 -24.14 1.25
CA GLY A 163 5.43 -24.72 2.53
C GLY A 163 5.88 -23.67 3.53
N LYS A 164 5.56 -22.39 3.29
CA LYS A 164 6.01 -21.29 4.14
C LYS A 164 5.12 -21.23 5.37
N VAL A 165 5.72 -21.20 6.55
CA VAL A 165 4.98 -20.92 7.78
C VAL A 165 4.72 -19.42 7.84
N ILE A 166 3.45 -19.04 7.89
CA ILE A 166 3.04 -17.66 8.16
C ILE A 166 2.56 -17.60 9.60
N GLU A 167 3.30 -16.83 10.37
CA GLU A 167 3.01 -16.50 11.77
C GLU A 167 2.10 -15.27 11.82
N GLN A 168 1.04 -15.36 12.62
CA GLN A 168 0.06 -14.30 12.83
C GLN A 168 -0.30 -14.20 14.32
N GLY A 169 -0.91 -13.07 14.71
CA GLY A 169 -1.22 -12.76 16.09
C GLY A 169 0.00 -12.27 16.87
N TYR A 170 -0.04 -12.33 18.19
CA TYR A 170 1.09 -11.98 19.04
C TYR A 170 2.28 -12.90 18.76
N GLN A 171 3.47 -12.33 18.73
CA GLN A 171 4.73 -13.05 18.58
C GLN A 171 5.58 -12.76 19.80
N SER A 172 5.50 -13.64 20.80
CA SER A 172 6.24 -13.55 22.05
C SER A 172 7.74 -13.33 21.87
N GLN A 173 8.36 -14.00 20.89
CA GLN A 173 9.77 -13.83 20.49
C GLN A 173 10.17 -12.38 20.14
N TYR A 174 9.22 -11.56 19.70
CA TYR A 174 9.46 -10.18 19.27
C TYR A 174 8.67 -9.13 20.07
N GLY A 175 7.82 -9.56 21.01
CA GLY A 175 6.97 -8.69 21.81
C GLY A 175 5.97 -7.86 20.99
N ARG A 176 5.52 -8.34 19.82
CA ARG A 176 4.68 -7.57 18.88
C ARG A 176 3.67 -8.44 18.13
N VAL A 177 2.62 -7.84 17.58
CA VAL A 177 1.59 -8.53 16.77
C VAL A 177 2.00 -8.58 15.30
N TRP A 178 2.01 -9.78 14.72
CA TRP A 178 2.28 -10.10 13.31
C TRP A 178 1.00 -10.61 12.62
N GLY A 179 0.99 -10.74 11.29
CA GLY A 179 -0.20 -11.12 10.53
C GLY A 179 -0.94 -9.93 9.94
N ILE A 180 -2.00 -9.48 10.60
CA ILE A 180 -2.85 -8.37 10.13
C ILE A 180 -2.06 -7.05 10.01
N TYR A 181 -1.13 -6.83 10.95
CA TYR A 181 -0.17 -5.71 10.96
C TYR A 181 1.26 -6.19 10.75
N TYR A 182 1.46 -7.00 9.71
CA TYR A 182 2.75 -7.59 9.37
C TYR A 182 3.90 -6.58 9.27
N GLU A 183 3.61 -5.29 9.09
CA GLU A 183 4.60 -4.33 8.65
C GLU A 183 4.23 -2.89 9.09
N ALA A 184 5.11 -2.24 9.86
CA ALA A 184 4.89 -0.90 10.40
C ALA A 184 4.89 0.20 9.32
N ASN A 185 5.63 0.01 8.24
CA ASN A 185 5.61 0.88 7.06
C ASN A 185 4.28 0.76 6.30
N PHE A 186 3.57 -0.37 6.35
CA PHE A 186 2.20 -0.46 5.83
C PHE A 186 1.23 0.38 6.65
N LEU A 187 1.34 0.33 7.98
CA LEU A 187 0.56 1.19 8.87
C LEU A 187 0.84 2.67 8.60
N GLY A 188 2.12 3.02 8.43
CA GLY A 188 2.54 4.35 8.00
C GLY A 188 1.93 4.74 6.65
N MET A 189 2.03 3.86 5.65
CA MET A 189 1.48 4.08 4.30
C MET A 189 -0.02 4.29 4.36
N SER A 190 -0.71 3.47 5.15
CA SER A 190 -2.15 3.52 5.36
C SER A 190 -2.58 4.84 6.01
N SER A 191 -1.83 5.28 7.02
CA SER A 191 -2.08 6.55 7.71
C SER A 191 -1.86 7.74 6.77
N VAL A 192 -0.80 7.71 5.96
CA VAL A 192 -0.53 8.76 4.97
C VAL A 192 -1.59 8.77 3.87
N ALA A 193 -2.03 7.61 3.40
CA ALA A 193 -3.13 7.50 2.45
C ALA A 193 -4.41 8.09 3.03
N ALA A 194 -4.77 7.78 4.29
CA ALA A 194 -5.93 8.36 4.96
C ALA A 194 -5.84 9.89 5.08
N ILE A 195 -4.66 10.43 5.42
CA ILE A 195 -4.43 11.88 5.47
C ILE A 195 -4.62 12.50 4.08
N MET A 196 -3.99 11.94 3.05
CA MET A 196 -4.11 12.42 1.66
C MET A 196 -5.55 12.37 1.14
N LEU A 197 -6.35 11.40 1.59
CA LEU A 197 -7.75 11.23 1.21
C LEU A 197 -8.73 12.09 2.04
N SER A 198 -8.28 12.67 3.15
CA SER A 198 -9.10 13.49 4.06
C SER A 198 -8.99 15.01 3.82
N ALA A 199 -7.97 15.43 3.08
CA ALA A 199 -7.63 16.84 2.82
C ALA A 199 -8.15 17.33 1.47
#